data_AF-A0A6G0W987-F1
#
_entry.id   AF-A0A6G0W987-F1
#
_cell.length_a   1.000
_cell.length_b   1.000
_cell.length_c   1.000
_cell.angle_alpha   90.00
_cell.angle_beta   90.00
_cell.angle_gamma   90.00
#
_symmetry.space_group_name_H-M   'P 1'
#
loop_
_entity.id
_entity.type
_entity.pdbx_description
1 polymer ?
#
loop_
_entity_poly.entity_id
_entity_poly.type
_entity_poly.pdbx_seq_one_letter_code
_entity_poly.pdbx_strand_id
1 'polypeptide(L)'
;MSLRCKITKEVEDLILRLDSNTNNNKRKLKLVYDEAFLVVVKQGANTRQAQYIVINDTNMQDVLNLAWSNHQLKSNGGNFFLDTFVYFEKQRSGPQIHRATTDRINWMVRRIHAVPRPQQPGPSASQYIGTIYARSIEEPDFENLPTNPTIEQLNHIDNEHATIETRRVAQQDQENDEYRRVRFRLNGDVVHMDVNIADMRIVFGLPNYSLIAPFRPPVVSEGPRTNIADVDHASDDEVEQLV
;
A
#
# COMPACT_ATOMS: atom_id res chain seq x y z
N MET A 1 -30.55 22.75 -42.14
CA MET A 1 -29.63 23.64 -41.42
C MET A 1 -28.68 22.73 -40.62
N SER A 2 -27.47 22.49 -41.11
CA SER A 2 -26.51 21.57 -40.47
C SER A 2 -25.69 22.36 -39.47
N LEU A 3 -26.05 22.26 -38.18
CA LEU A 3 -25.22 22.75 -37.10
C LEU A 3 -24.10 21.74 -36.89
N ARG A 4 -23.01 21.87 -37.66
CA ARG A 4 -21.74 21.24 -37.30
C ARG A 4 -21.31 21.88 -35.99
N CYS A 5 -21.32 21.11 -34.92
CA CYS A 5 -20.76 21.52 -33.64
C CYS A 5 -19.23 21.64 -33.83
N LYS A 6 -18.77 22.80 -34.32
CA LYS A 6 -17.36 23.18 -34.19
C LYS A 6 -17.14 23.40 -32.71
N ILE A 7 -16.23 22.62 -32.11
CA ILE A 7 -15.64 22.96 -30.83
C ILE A 7 -15.20 24.41 -30.95
N THR A 8 -15.86 25.30 -30.22
CA THR A 8 -15.54 26.73 -30.24
C THR A 8 -14.14 26.88 -29.66
N LYS A 9 -13.34 27.80 -30.23
CA LYS A 9 -12.01 28.16 -29.69
C LYS A 9 -12.03 28.46 -28.19
N GLU A 10 -13.18 28.88 -27.68
CA GLU A 10 -13.45 29.12 -26.26
C GLU A 10 -13.32 27.87 -25.40
N VAL A 11 -13.67 26.68 -25.90
CA VAL A 11 -13.51 25.41 -25.18
C VAL A 11 -12.05 24.97 -25.18
N GLU A 12 -11.33 25.15 -26.30
CA GLU A 12 -9.88 24.93 -26.37
C GLU A 12 -9.13 25.85 -25.40
N ASP A 13 -9.49 27.14 -25.36
CA ASP A 13 -8.93 28.11 -24.43
C ASP A 13 -9.28 27.79 -22.97
N LEU A 14 -10.46 27.24 -22.69
CA LEU A 14 -10.86 26.81 -21.35
C LEU A 14 -10.04 25.62 -20.87
N ILE A 15 -9.73 24.66 -21.75
CA ILE A 15 -8.89 23.50 -21.46
C ILE A 15 -7.44 23.95 -21.21
N LEU A 16 -6.88 24.81 -22.07
CA LEU A 16 -5.56 25.38 -21.89
C LEU A 16 -5.45 26.20 -20.59
N ARG A 17 -6.52 26.90 -20.21
CA ARG A 17 -6.62 27.62 -18.93
C ARG A 17 -6.74 26.65 -17.74
N LEU A 18 -7.45 25.55 -17.87
CA LEU A 18 -7.56 24.55 -16.80
C LEU A 18 -6.22 23.86 -16.56
N ASP A 19 -5.50 23.51 -17.63
CA ASP A 19 -4.17 22.92 -17.57
C ASP A 19 -3.14 23.88 -16.94
N SER A 20 -3.20 25.16 -17.28
CA SER A 20 -2.29 26.19 -16.70
C SER A 20 -2.63 26.57 -15.25
N ASN A 21 -3.89 26.44 -14.81
CA ASN A 21 -4.28 26.71 -13.41
C ASN A 21 -3.97 25.54 -12.46
N THR A 22 -3.56 24.37 -12.96
CA THR A 22 -3.08 23.26 -12.11
C THR A 22 -1.65 23.47 -11.58
N ASN A 23 -1.32 24.71 -11.20
CA ASN A 23 -0.02 25.10 -10.61
C ASN A 23 0.21 24.61 -9.17
N ASN A 24 -0.65 23.74 -8.63
CA ASN A 24 -0.43 23.10 -7.32
C ASN A 24 0.01 21.64 -7.50
N ASN A 25 1.29 21.42 -7.80
CA ASN A 25 2.07 20.17 -7.61
C ASN A 25 1.42 18.81 -7.94
N LYS A 26 0.33 18.78 -8.71
CA LYS A 26 -0.36 17.57 -9.12
C LYS A 26 -0.17 17.46 -10.62
N ARG A 27 0.84 16.65 -10.98
CA ARG A 27 1.11 16.01 -12.28
C ARG A 27 0.22 16.54 -13.41
N LYS A 28 0.81 17.23 -14.38
CA LYS A 28 0.18 17.66 -15.65
C LYS A 28 -0.67 16.51 -16.19
N LEU A 29 -2.00 16.61 -16.02
CA LEU A 29 -2.94 15.59 -16.45
C LEU A 29 -3.11 15.78 -17.95
N LYS A 30 -2.61 14.83 -18.75
CA LYS A 30 -2.87 14.86 -20.19
C LYS A 30 -4.31 14.41 -20.42
N LEU A 31 -5.20 15.37 -20.66
CA LEU A 31 -6.53 15.07 -21.20
C LEU A 31 -6.32 14.54 -22.63
N VAL A 32 -6.61 13.26 -22.83
CA VAL A 32 -6.55 12.64 -24.16
C VAL A 32 -7.93 12.78 -24.78
N TYR A 33 -8.00 13.41 -25.95
CA TYR A 33 -9.22 13.52 -26.73
C TYR A 33 -9.53 12.16 -27.36
N ASP A 34 -10.76 11.69 -27.15
CA ASP A 34 -11.34 10.64 -27.98
C ASP A 34 -12.08 11.31 -29.15
N GLU A 35 -11.82 10.90 -30.39
CA GLU A 35 -12.52 11.41 -31.57
C GLU A 35 -14.02 11.10 -31.52
N ALA A 36 -14.43 10.14 -30.69
CA ALA A 36 -15.83 9.76 -30.43
C ALA A 36 -16.38 10.35 -29.12
N PHE A 37 -16.10 11.62 -28.81
CA PHE A 37 -16.61 12.23 -27.58
C PHE A 37 -18.15 12.26 -27.55
N LEU A 38 -18.73 11.75 -26.46
CA LEU A 38 -20.17 11.71 -26.24
C LEU A 38 -20.64 13.07 -25.72
N VAL A 39 -21.37 13.80 -26.56
CA VAL A 39 -22.03 15.05 -26.18
C VAL A 39 -23.34 14.69 -25.49
N VAL A 40 -23.53 15.14 -24.24
CA VAL A 40 -24.73 14.80 -23.47
C VAL A 40 -25.49 16.08 -23.11
N VAL A 41 -26.81 16.07 -23.26
CA VAL A 41 -27.65 17.24 -23.03
C VAL A 41 -28.62 17.06 -21.86
N LYS A 42 -28.75 18.14 -21.08
CA LYS A 42 -29.71 18.26 -19.99
C LYS A 42 -31.04 18.78 -20.56
N GLN A 43 -32.07 17.94 -20.51
CA GLN A 43 -33.37 18.23 -21.14
C GLN A 43 -34.26 19.22 -20.36
N GLY A 44 -33.90 19.54 -19.12
CA GLY A 44 -34.63 20.49 -18.28
C GLY A 44 -33.90 20.80 -16.97
N ALA A 45 -34.25 21.91 -16.33
CA ALA A 45 -33.53 22.45 -15.17
C ALA A 45 -33.32 21.45 -14.01
N ASN A 46 -34.27 20.55 -13.76
CA ASN A 46 -34.26 19.58 -12.64
C ASN A 46 -33.96 18.13 -13.07
N THR A 47 -33.49 17.91 -14.30
CA THR A 47 -33.12 16.57 -14.76
C THR A 47 -31.87 16.08 -14.02
N ARG A 48 -31.91 14.86 -13.48
CA ARG A 48 -30.74 14.25 -12.82
C ARG A 48 -29.71 13.85 -13.89
N GLN A 49 -28.42 13.88 -13.54
CA GLN A 49 -27.33 13.55 -14.46
C GLN A 49 -27.47 12.16 -15.12
N ALA A 50 -28.01 11.17 -14.40
CA ALA A 50 -28.30 9.84 -14.93
C ALA A 50 -29.36 9.80 -16.05
N GLN A 51 -30.12 10.88 -16.21
CA GLN A 51 -31.18 11.03 -17.22
C GLN A 51 -30.77 11.96 -18.37
N TYR A 52 -29.49 12.35 -18.43
CA TYR A 52 -28.99 13.12 -19.56
C TYR A 52 -28.92 12.23 -20.81
N ILE A 53 -29.24 12.80 -21.96
CA ILE A 53 -29.30 12.05 -23.22
C ILE A 53 -28.07 12.36 -24.06
N VAL A 54 -27.41 11.31 -24.54
CA VAL A 54 -26.33 11.41 -25.51
C VAL A 54 -26.91 11.85 -26.86
N ILE A 55 -26.36 12.93 -27.41
CA ILE A 55 -26.71 13.44 -28.73
C ILE A 55 -25.83 12.79 -29.79
N ASN A 56 -26.49 12.21 -30.77
CA ASN A 56 -25.92 11.68 -32.01
C ASN A 56 -26.62 12.37 -33.19
N ASP A 57 -26.03 12.26 -34.39
CA ASP A 57 -26.59 12.90 -35.61
C ASP A 57 -28.03 12.48 -35.91
N THR A 58 -28.45 11.28 -35.46
CA THR A 58 -29.78 10.73 -35.69
C THR A 58 -30.85 11.22 -34.71
N ASN A 59 -30.49 11.55 -33.46
CA ASN A 59 -31.45 11.93 -32.42
C ASN A 59 -31.40 13.42 -32.06
N MET A 60 -30.45 14.16 -32.64
CA MET A 60 -30.19 15.56 -32.31
C MET A 60 -31.43 16.45 -32.46
N GLN A 61 -32.17 16.32 -33.56
CA GLN A 61 -33.37 17.14 -33.80
C GLN A 61 -34.47 16.88 -32.77
N ASP A 62 -34.70 15.61 -32.43
CA ASP A 62 -35.72 15.23 -31.47
C ASP A 62 -35.38 15.72 -30.05
N VAL A 63 -34.11 15.60 -29.65
CA VAL A 63 -33.62 16.09 -28.36
C VAL A 63 -33.73 17.61 -28.26
N LEU A 64 -33.40 18.34 -29.33
CA LEU A 64 -33.54 19.81 -29.38
C LEU A 64 -35.00 20.24 -29.33
N ASN A 65 -35.88 19.59 -30.09
CA ASN A 65 -37.31 19.89 -30.08
C ASN A 65 -37.93 19.63 -28.70
N LEU A 66 -37.50 18.57 -28.01
CA LEU A 66 -37.94 18.26 -26.65
C LEU A 66 -37.42 19.27 -25.61
N ALA A 67 -36.14 19.66 -25.70
CA ALA A 67 -35.58 20.69 -24.82
C ALA A 67 -36.27 22.05 -25.02
N TRP A 68 -36.56 22.39 -26.27
CA TRP A 68 -37.27 23.61 -26.64
C TRP A 68 -38.73 23.60 -26.16
N SER A 69 -39.47 22.50 -26.34
CA SER A 69 -40.86 22.38 -25.85
C SER A 69 -40.92 22.45 -24.33
N ASN A 70 -40.00 21.80 -23.63
CA ASN A 70 -39.87 21.88 -22.17
C ASN A 70 -39.58 23.31 -21.69
N HIS A 71 -38.82 24.09 -22.47
CA HIS A 71 -38.57 25.49 -22.17
C HIS A 71 -39.81 26.37 -22.43
N GLN A 72 -40.51 26.18 -23.56
CA GLN A 72 -41.75 26.90 -23.84
C GLN A 72 -42.82 26.68 -22.77
N LEU A 73 -42.93 25.45 -22.23
CA LEU A 73 -43.86 25.14 -21.14
C LEU A 73 -43.53 25.86 -19.82
N LYS A 74 -42.31 26.35 -19.65
CA LYS A 74 -41.82 26.98 -18.41
C LYS A 74 -41.57 28.49 -18.53
N SER A 75 -41.47 29.02 -19.75
CA SER A 75 -40.96 30.36 -19.99
C SER A 75 -42.07 31.33 -20.37
N ASN A 76 -42.27 32.39 -19.56
CA ASN A 76 -43.02 33.59 -19.94
C ASN A 76 -42.18 34.50 -20.86
N GLY A 77 -41.64 33.95 -21.96
CA GLY A 77 -40.94 34.73 -23.00
C GLY A 77 -39.44 35.03 -22.77
N GLY A 78 -38.75 34.26 -21.92
CA GLY A 78 -37.30 34.36 -21.73
C GLY A 78 -36.45 33.66 -22.79
N ASN A 79 -35.15 33.98 -22.82
CA ASN A 79 -34.16 33.37 -23.71
C ASN A 79 -33.93 31.88 -23.40
N PHE A 80 -33.83 31.05 -24.44
CA PHE A 80 -33.54 29.63 -24.32
C PHE A 80 -32.04 29.36 -24.30
N PHE A 81 -31.61 28.60 -23.29
CA PHE A 81 -30.24 28.10 -23.17
C PHE A 81 -30.25 26.57 -23.09
N LEU A 82 -29.34 25.93 -23.83
CA LEU A 82 -29.16 24.49 -23.83
C LEU A 82 -27.86 24.12 -23.12
N ASP A 83 -28.00 23.53 -21.93
CA ASP A 83 -26.84 23.05 -21.17
C ASP A 83 -26.32 21.73 -21.76
N THR A 84 -25.11 21.80 -22.31
CA THR A 84 -24.42 20.65 -22.91
C THR A 84 -23.19 20.28 -22.11
N PHE A 85 -22.98 18.99 -21.90
CA PHE A 85 -21.88 18.43 -21.12
C PHE A 85 -21.06 17.48 -21.98
N VAL A 86 -19.73 17.57 -21.85
CA VAL A 86 -18.77 16.64 -22.44
C VAL A 86 -18.03 15.98 -21.30
N TYR A 87 -17.98 14.66 -21.31
CA TYR A 87 -17.25 13.89 -20.30
C TYR A 87 -15.89 13.47 -20.84
N PHE A 88 -14.86 13.68 -20.04
CA PHE A 88 -13.50 13.24 -20.34
C PHE A 88 -13.13 12.06 -19.44
N GLU A 89 -12.54 11.02 -20.01
CA GLU A 89 -11.96 9.95 -19.21
C GLU A 89 -10.66 10.43 -18.57
N LYS A 90 -10.58 10.34 -17.24
CA LYS A 90 -9.38 10.70 -16.51
C LYS A 90 -8.34 9.59 -16.67
N GLN A 91 -7.49 9.68 -17.69
CA GLN A 91 -6.31 8.83 -17.76
C GLN A 91 -5.30 9.28 -16.69
N ARG A 92 -5.07 8.41 -15.70
CA ARG A 92 -4.03 8.60 -14.70
C ARG A 92 -2.68 8.36 -15.36
N SER A 93 -2.14 9.39 -16.01
CA SER A 93 -0.78 9.34 -16.53
C SER A 93 0.22 9.48 -15.37
N GLY A 94 0.76 8.35 -14.93
CA GLY A 94 1.88 8.29 -13.99
C GLY A 94 2.01 6.91 -13.36
N PRO A 95 3.23 6.48 -12.98
CA PRO A 95 3.43 5.22 -12.29
C PRO A 95 2.53 5.18 -11.05
N GLN A 96 1.66 4.17 -10.97
CA GLN A 96 0.80 3.93 -9.84
C GLN A 96 1.67 3.38 -8.71
N ILE A 97 2.18 4.27 -7.86
CA ILE A 97 2.95 3.87 -6.68
C ILE A 97 2.00 3.08 -5.77
N HIS A 98 2.31 1.81 -5.54
CA HIS A 98 1.56 1.00 -4.61
C HIS A 98 2.08 1.21 -3.19
N ARG A 99 1.17 1.50 -2.26
CA ARG A 99 1.50 1.45 -0.84
C ARG A 99 1.66 -0.01 -0.42
N ALA A 100 2.69 -0.30 0.37
CA ALA A 100 2.82 -1.56 1.08
C ALA A 100 1.81 -1.61 2.24
N THR A 101 0.55 -1.90 1.94
CA THR A 101 -0.47 -2.15 2.96
C THR A 101 -0.28 -3.53 3.56
N THR A 102 -0.64 -3.71 4.83
CA THR A 102 -0.52 -4.99 5.55
C THR A 102 -1.15 -6.15 4.77
N ASP A 103 -2.33 -5.94 4.18
CA ASP A 103 -3.01 -6.95 3.38
C ASP A 103 -2.22 -7.34 2.12
N ARG A 104 -1.64 -6.34 1.43
CA ARG A 104 -0.85 -6.58 0.22
C ARG A 104 0.48 -7.27 0.57
N ILE A 105 1.14 -6.87 1.66
CA ILE A 105 2.34 -7.55 2.16
C ILE A 105 2.02 -9.01 2.47
N ASN A 106 0.97 -9.28 3.25
CA ASN A 106 0.55 -10.64 3.59
C ASN A 106 0.21 -11.48 2.35
N TRP A 107 -0.43 -10.86 1.34
CA TRP A 107 -0.71 -11.52 0.08
C TRP A 107 0.58 -11.87 -0.69
N MET A 108 1.55 -10.95 -0.76
CA MET A 108 2.86 -11.20 -1.38
C MET A 108 3.63 -12.30 -0.64
N VAL A 109 3.66 -12.27 0.70
CA VAL A 109 4.31 -13.29 1.53
C VAL A 109 3.73 -14.67 1.28
N ARG A 110 2.40 -14.80 1.21
CA ARG A 110 1.75 -16.09 0.87
C ARG A 110 2.18 -16.59 -0.50
N ARG A 111 2.32 -15.70 -1.47
CA ARG A 111 2.70 -16.05 -2.84
C ARG A 111 4.18 -16.44 -2.95
N ILE A 112 5.05 -15.79 -2.17
CA ILE A 112 6.47 -16.19 -2.01
C ILE A 112 6.57 -17.64 -1.51
N HIS A 113 5.81 -17.98 -0.46
CA HIS A 113 5.82 -19.33 0.13
C HIS A 113 5.08 -20.38 -0.70
N ALA A 114 4.22 -19.98 -1.63
CA ALA A 114 3.54 -20.91 -2.54
C ALA A 114 4.51 -21.52 -3.58
N VAL A 115 5.63 -20.85 -3.86
CA VAL A 115 6.64 -21.35 -4.79
C VAL A 115 7.60 -22.29 -4.06
N PRO A 116 7.71 -23.58 -4.44
CA PRO A 116 8.61 -24.52 -3.80
C PRO A 116 10.07 -24.18 -4.12
N ARG A 117 10.91 -24.13 -3.08
CA ARG A 117 12.33 -23.78 -3.14
C ARG A 117 13.13 -24.71 -2.23
N PRO A 118 14.43 -24.95 -2.54
CA PRO A 118 15.29 -25.76 -1.67
C PRO A 118 15.44 -25.13 -0.28
N GLN A 119 15.46 -23.80 -0.21
CA GLN A 119 15.44 -23.05 1.03
C GLN A 119 14.37 -21.96 0.93
N GLN A 120 13.39 -22.01 1.83
CA GLN A 120 12.40 -20.95 1.97
C GLN A 120 13.01 -19.79 2.76
N PRO A 121 12.71 -18.53 2.41
CA PRO A 121 13.07 -17.39 3.25
C PRO A 121 12.41 -17.53 4.63
N GLY A 122 13.13 -17.11 5.66
CA GLY A 122 12.60 -17.08 7.02
C GLY A 122 11.53 -15.99 7.22
N PRO A 123 10.87 -15.94 8.39
CA PRO A 123 9.76 -15.01 8.64
C PRO A 123 10.12 -13.54 8.40
N SER A 124 11.30 -13.10 8.86
CA SER A 124 11.74 -11.72 8.73
C SER A 124 12.14 -11.40 7.29
N ALA A 125 12.86 -12.32 6.64
CA ALA A 125 13.23 -12.19 5.23
C ALA A 125 11.99 -12.14 4.32
N SER A 126 11.01 -13.01 4.53
CA SER A 126 9.75 -13.03 3.79
C SER A 126 8.97 -11.72 3.94
N GLN A 127 8.88 -11.16 5.15
CA GLN A 127 8.20 -9.88 5.39
C GLN A 127 8.88 -8.72 4.67
N TYR A 128 10.22 -8.68 4.68
CA TYR A 128 10.98 -7.66 3.97
C TYR A 128 10.78 -7.76 2.45
N ILE A 129 10.92 -8.95 1.87
CA ILE A 129 10.68 -9.18 0.44
C ILE A 129 9.23 -8.87 0.07
N GLY A 130 8.27 -9.33 0.88
CA GLY A 130 6.85 -9.03 0.70
C GLY A 130 6.56 -7.53 0.73
N THR A 131 7.29 -6.76 1.52
CA THR A 131 7.20 -5.29 1.54
C THR A 131 7.73 -4.66 0.26
N ILE A 132 8.84 -5.15 -0.28
CA ILE A 132 9.38 -4.69 -1.58
C ILE A 132 8.36 -5.00 -2.69
N TYR A 133 7.88 -6.24 -2.75
CA TYR A 133 6.92 -6.70 -3.76
C TYR A 133 5.57 -5.99 -3.63
N ALA A 134 5.13 -5.66 -2.42
CA ALA A 134 3.90 -4.90 -2.23
C ALA A 134 3.99 -3.48 -2.83
N ARG A 135 5.19 -2.92 -3.00
CA ARG A 135 5.43 -1.61 -3.62
C ARG A 135 5.65 -1.69 -5.14
N SER A 136 5.85 -2.89 -5.70
CA SER A 136 6.09 -3.03 -7.13
C SER A 136 4.84 -2.67 -7.94
N ILE A 137 5.08 -2.01 -9.07
CA ILE A 137 4.05 -1.61 -10.05
C ILE A 137 3.73 -2.78 -10.97
N GLU A 138 4.77 -3.50 -11.39
CA GLU A 138 4.67 -4.71 -12.18
C GLU A 138 4.51 -5.93 -11.29
N GLU A 139 4.00 -7.01 -11.87
CA GLU A 139 3.91 -8.30 -11.18
C GLU A 139 5.33 -8.80 -10.88
N PRO A 140 5.69 -8.95 -9.59
CA PRO A 140 7.04 -9.30 -9.21
C PRO A 140 7.33 -10.77 -9.53
N ASP A 141 8.60 -11.08 -9.81
CA ASP A 141 9.06 -12.45 -10.05
C ASP A 141 9.04 -13.25 -8.74
N PHE A 142 8.18 -14.26 -8.67
CA PHE A 142 8.08 -15.16 -7.51
C PHE A 142 8.89 -16.44 -7.67
N GLU A 143 9.61 -16.65 -8.77
CA GLU A 143 10.53 -17.77 -9.00
C GLU A 143 11.96 -17.38 -8.60
N ASN A 144 12.40 -16.17 -8.93
CA ASN A 144 13.70 -15.65 -8.53
C ASN A 144 13.55 -14.52 -7.51
N LEU A 145 13.68 -14.83 -6.22
CA LEU A 145 13.65 -13.79 -5.19
C LEU A 145 14.87 -12.88 -5.31
N PRO A 146 14.74 -11.59 -4.96
CA PRO A 146 15.87 -10.69 -4.90
C PRO A 146 16.90 -11.19 -3.88
N THR A 147 18.18 -11.06 -4.25
CA THR A 147 19.31 -11.31 -3.37
C THR A 147 19.97 -9.98 -3.06
N ASN A 148 19.84 -9.53 -1.81
CA ASN A 148 20.46 -8.31 -1.28
C ASN A 148 21.09 -8.66 0.07
N PRO A 149 22.22 -8.04 0.47
CA PRO A 149 22.83 -8.28 1.79
C PRO A 149 21.85 -8.17 2.97
N THR A 150 20.86 -7.31 2.90
CA THR A 150 19.78 -7.20 3.91
C THR A 150 18.98 -8.49 4.02
N ILE A 151 18.65 -9.12 2.88
CA ILE A 151 17.89 -10.37 2.83
C ILE A 151 18.74 -11.52 3.38
N GLU A 152 20.03 -11.55 3.06
CA GLU A 152 20.97 -12.54 3.61
C GLU A 152 21.11 -12.40 5.13
N GLN A 153 21.24 -11.16 5.63
CA GLN A 153 21.27 -10.88 7.07
C GLN A 153 19.97 -11.30 7.76
N LEU A 154 18.81 -11.01 7.16
CA LEU A 154 17.52 -11.42 7.72
C LEU A 154 17.38 -12.94 7.74
N ASN A 155 17.81 -13.64 6.68
CA ASN A 155 17.84 -15.10 6.68
C ASN A 155 18.79 -15.66 7.74
N HIS A 156 19.94 -15.02 7.96
CA HIS A 156 20.86 -15.40 9.03
C HIS A 156 20.20 -15.25 10.41
N ILE A 157 19.58 -14.10 10.67
CA ILE A 157 18.82 -13.83 11.91
C ILE A 157 17.69 -14.85 12.10
N ASP A 158 16.93 -15.15 11.05
CA ASP A 158 15.85 -16.14 11.11
C ASP A 158 16.38 -17.55 11.44
N ASN A 159 17.54 -17.94 10.89
CA ASN A 159 18.18 -19.22 11.20
C ASN A 159 18.70 -19.27 12.65
N GLU A 160 19.28 -18.17 13.14
CA GLU A 160 19.70 -18.06 14.54
C GLU A 160 18.50 -18.16 15.48
N HIS A 161 17.39 -17.49 15.15
CA HIS A 161 16.14 -17.59 15.90
C HIS A 161 15.59 -19.01 15.95
N ALA A 162 15.54 -19.71 14.81
CA ALA A 162 15.11 -21.10 14.77
C ALA A 162 16.00 -22.01 15.64
N THR A 163 17.31 -21.76 15.65
CA THR A 163 18.28 -22.49 16.47
C THR A 163 18.07 -22.23 17.97
N ILE A 164 17.86 -20.98 18.34
CA ILE A 164 17.58 -20.57 19.73
C ILE A 164 16.28 -21.22 20.21
N GLU A 165 15.22 -21.20 19.40
CA GLU A 165 13.93 -21.77 19.77
C GLU A 165 14.01 -23.29 19.95
N THR A 166 14.71 -23.99 19.05
CA THR A 166 14.96 -25.42 19.19
C THR A 166 15.71 -25.74 20.48
N ARG A 167 16.74 -24.96 20.82
CA ARG A 167 17.48 -25.12 22.08
C ARG A 167 16.58 -24.88 23.29
N ARG A 168 15.65 -23.94 23.21
CA ARG A 168 14.73 -23.63 24.31
C ARG A 168 13.73 -24.71 24.56
N VAL A 169 13.11 -25.26 23.52
CA VAL A 169 12.19 -26.40 23.68
C VAL A 169 12.94 -27.56 24.34
N ALA A 170 14.14 -27.88 23.83
CA ALA A 170 15.00 -28.91 24.43
C ALA A 170 15.43 -28.60 25.87
N GLN A 171 15.61 -27.32 26.23
CA GLN A 171 15.95 -26.89 27.59
C GLN A 171 14.74 -26.88 28.52
N GLN A 172 13.53 -26.54 28.05
CA GLN A 172 12.30 -26.57 28.84
C GLN A 172 11.92 -27.99 29.23
N ASP A 173 12.02 -28.94 28.30
CA ASP A 173 11.85 -30.37 28.59
C ASP A 173 12.83 -30.85 29.67
N GLN A 174 14.02 -30.27 29.65
CA GLN A 174 15.12 -30.54 30.56
C GLN A 174 15.02 -29.78 31.91
N GLU A 175 14.41 -28.60 31.96
CA GLU A 175 14.18 -27.80 33.18
C GLU A 175 13.00 -28.32 34.00
N ASN A 176 12.06 -29.03 33.37
CA ASN A 176 10.96 -29.72 34.06
C ASN A 176 11.41 -30.98 34.83
N ASP A 177 12.65 -31.43 34.65
CA ASP A 177 13.21 -32.53 35.44
C ASP A 177 13.67 -32.04 36.81
N GLU A 178 13.11 -32.64 37.87
CA GLU A 178 13.47 -32.36 39.26
C GLU A 178 14.94 -32.66 39.57
N TYR A 179 15.51 -33.68 38.92
CA TYR A 179 16.89 -34.14 39.08
C TYR A 179 17.69 -34.04 37.78
N ARG A 180 18.93 -33.56 37.88
CA ARG A 180 19.85 -33.42 36.74
C ARG A 180 21.14 -34.18 36.97
N ARG A 181 21.62 -34.90 35.95
CA ARG A 181 22.92 -35.56 35.97
C ARG A 181 24.06 -34.53 35.87
N VAL A 182 24.79 -34.34 36.96
CA VAL A 182 25.94 -33.45 37.06
C VAL A 182 27.23 -34.27 37.16
N ARG A 183 28.30 -33.77 36.54
CA ARG A 183 29.63 -34.38 36.59
C ARG A 183 30.43 -33.76 37.73
N PHE A 184 30.85 -34.58 38.68
CA PHE A 184 31.72 -34.19 39.79
C PHE A 184 33.09 -34.82 39.59
N ARG A 185 34.14 -34.08 39.97
CA ARG A 185 35.49 -34.64 40.01
C ARG A 185 35.85 -34.97 41.45
N LEU A 186 35.92 -36.26 41.78
CA LEU A 186 36.22 -36.76 43.13
C LEU A 186 37.49 -37.61 43.06
N ASN A 187 38.48 -37.29 43.88
CA ASN A 187 39.76 -38.00 43.96
C ASN A 187 40.48 -38.20 42.60
N GLY A 188 40.28 -37.27 41.66
CA GLY A 188 40.87 -37.32 40.32
C GLY A 188 39.94 -37.84 39.23
N ASP A 189 38.92 -38.63 39.59
CA ASP A 189 37.99 -39.29 38.66
C ASP A 189 36.69 -38.50 38.48
N VAL A 190 36.06 -38.64 37.30
CA VAL A 190 34.79 -37.97 36.96
C VAL A 190 33.62 -38.90 37.27
N VAL A 191 32.88 -38.60 38.33
CA VAL A 191 31.67 -39.31 38.76
C VAL A 191 30.44 -38.56 38.28
N HIS A 192 29.43 -39.27 37.80
CA HIS A 192 28.16 -38.70 37.36
C HIS A 192 27.12 -38.96 38.44
N MET A 193 26.49 -37.92 38.98
CA MET A 193 25.48 -38.02 40.03
C MET A 193 24.24 -37.24 39.64
N ASP A 194 23.07 -37.76 39.98
CA ASP A 194 21.79 -37.08 39.75
C ASP A 194 21.50 -36.18 40.96
N VAL A 195 21.33 -34.88 40.72
CA VAL A 195 21.21 -33.86 41.77
C VAL A 195 19.94 -33.05 41.58
N ASN A 196 19.25 -32.78 42.68
CA ASN A 196 18.06 -31.92 42.67
C ASN A 196 18.44 -30.48 42.27
N ILE A 197 17.72 -29.93 41.30
CA ILE A 197 18.04 -28.59 40.77
C ILE A 197 17.65 -27.49 41.77
N ALA A 198 16.56 -27.65 42.52
CA ALA A 198 16.11 -26.65 43.49
C ALA A 198 17.12 -26.49 44.64
N ASP A 199 17.61 -27.60 45.18
CA ASP A 199 18.63 -27.58 46.23
C ASP A 199 19.94 -26.97 45.74
N MET A 200 20.40 -27.31 44.53
CA MET A 200 21.60 -26.71 43.96
C MET A 200 21.45 -25.21 43.73
N ARG A 201 20.28 -24.73 43.27
CA ARG A 201 20.01 -23.29 43.13
C ARG A 201 20.15 -22.57 44.47
N ILE A 202 19.60 -23.14 45.55
CA ILE A 202 19.72 -22.59 46.90
C ILE A 202 21.19 -22.54 47.34
N VAL A 203 21.94 -23.64 47.15
CA VAL A 203 23.36 -23.74 47.52
C VAL A 203 24.21 -22.70 46.78
N PHE A 204 23.94 -22.46 45.50
CA PHE A 204 24.67 -21.49 44.68
C PHE A 204 24.10 -20.06 44.77
N GLY A 205 23.04 -19.82 45.55
CA GLY A 205 22.39 -18.51 45.64
C GLY A 205 21.73 -18.06 44.33
N LEU A 206 21.36 -18.99 43.46
CA LEU A 206 20.70 -18.73 42.18
C LEU A 206 19.18 -18.59 42.37
N PRO A 207 18.52 -17.73 41.58
CA PRO A 207 17.08 -17.59 41.63
C PRO A 207 16.34 -18.86 41.16
N ASN A 208 15.10 -19.01 41.63
CA ASN A 208 14.21 -20.11 41.23
C ASN A 208 13.60 -19.95 39.83
N TYR A 209 13.89 -18.86 39.12
CA TYR A 209 13.51 -18.64 37.73
C TYR A 209 14.72 -18.83 36.80
N SER A 210 14.48 -19.11 35.51
CA SER A 210 15.57 -19.27 34.54
C SER A 210 16.27 -17.93 34.29
N LEU A 211 17.61 -17.93 34.30
CA LEU A 211 18.43 -16.75 33.99
C LEU A 211 18.55 -16.49 32.48
N ILE A 212 18.02 -17.40 31.66
CA ILE A 212 17.98 -17.24 30.21
C ILE A 212 16.85 -16.27 29.89
N ALA A 213 17.20 -15.11 29.31
CA ALA A 213 16.20 -14.12 28.93
C ALA A 213 15.17 -14.73 27.97
N PRO A 214 13.85 -14.53 28.20
CA PRO A 214 12.82 -14.97 27.27
C PRO A 214 12.98 -14.27 25.92
N PHE A 215 12.49 -14.91 24.86
CA PHE A 215 12.57 -14.31 23.52
C PHE A 215 11.60 -13.15 23.54
N ARG A 216 12.11 -11.99 23.15
CA ARG A 216 11.25 -10.83 22.99
C ARG A 216 10.71 -10.93 21.55
N PRO A 217 9.41 -11.24 21.36
CA PRO A 217 8.83 -11.14 20.02
C PRO A 217 9.04 -9.72 19.49
N PRO A 218 9.11 -9.54 18.16
CA PRO A 218 9.17 -8.21 17.57
C PRO A 218 8.08 -7.33 18.19
N VAL A 219 8.49 -6.20 18.76
CA VAL A 219 7.53 -5.25 19.32
C VAL A 219 6.66 -4.79 18.15
N VAL A 220 5.37 -5.10 18.20
CA VAL A 220 4.40 -4.56 17.24
C VAL A 220 4.31 -3.06 17.51
N SER A 221 5.19 -2.31 16.86
CA SER A 221 5.08 -0.86 16.81
C SER A 221 3.83 -0.55 16.01
N GLU A 222 2.82 0.05 16.64
CA GLU A 222 1.87 0.82 15.87
C GLU A 222 2.67 1.93 15.18
N GLY A 223 2.85 1.83 13.86
CA GLY A 223 3.39 2.95 13.09
C GLY A 223 2.54 4.19 13.33
N PRO A 224 3.08 5.41 13.16
CA PRO A 224 2.31 6.63 13.35
C PRO A 224 1.04 6.55 12.49
N ARG A 225 -0.12 6.50 13.15
CA ARG A 225 -1.45 6.38 12.50
C ARG A 225 -1.76 7.60 11.63
N THR A 226 -1.10 8.72 11.93
CA THR A 226 -1.26 10.01 11.27
C THR A 226 0.05 10.42 10.63
N ASN A 227 -0.04 10.92 9.40
CA ASN A 227 1.08 11.58 8.72
C ASN A 227 1.45 12.82 9.54
N ILE A 228 2.60 12.79 10.22
CA ILE A 228 3.13 13.95 10.95
C ILE A 228 3.73 14.88 9.89
N ALA A 229 3.34 16.15 9.91
CA ALA A 229 3.94 17.15 9.02
C ALA A 229 5.41 17.32 9.40
N ASP A 230 6.30 17.34 8.40
CA ASP A 230 7.72 17.59 8.58
C ASP A 230 7.94 19.11 8.79
N VAL A 231 7.74 19.55 10.04
CA VAL A 231 7.84 20.96 10.43
C VAL A 231 9.29 21.42 10.54
N ASP A 232 10.21 20.48 10.83
CA ASP A 232 11.62 20.78 11.09
C ASP A 232 12.42 21.04 9.79
N HIS A 233 11.92 20.62 8.63
CA HIS A 233 12.52 20.91 7.32
C HIS A 233 11.83 22.07 6.57
N ALA A 234 10.88 22.77 7.20
CA ALA A 234 10.13 23.85 6.54
C ALA A 234 10.91 25.18 6.46
N SER A 235 12.04 25.34 7.15
CA SER A 235 12.73 26.62 7.28
C SER A 235 13.93 26.85 6.35
N ASP A 236 14.36 25.86 5.57
CA ASP A 236 15.60 25.97 4.78
C ASP A 236 15.38 26.32 3.29
N ASP A 237 14.13 26.37 2.81
CA ASP A 237 13.84 26.68 1.40
C ASP A 237 13.90 28.18 1.04
N GLU A 238 14.13 29.10 1.99
CA GLU A 238 14.13 30.56 1.73
C GLU A 238 15.51 31.21 1.55
N VAL A 239 16.63 30.48 1.70
CA VAL A 239 17.97 31.12 1.71
C VAL A 239 18.81 30.94 0.43
N GLU A 240 18.39 30.11 -0.53
CA GLU A 240 19.18 29.82 -1.76
C GLU A 240 18.76 30.59 -3.02
N GLN A 241 18.05 31.72 -2.91
CA GLN A 241 17.73 32.58 -4.08
C GLN A 241 18.44 33.94 -4.13
N LEU A 242 19.46 34.17 -3.31
CA LEU A 242 20.27 35.39 -3.38
C LEU A 242 21.77 35.14 -3.25
N VAL A 243 22.38 34.55 -4.29
CA VAL A 243 23.74 34.88 -4.76
C VAL A 243 23.80 34.77 -6.28
#